data_AF-A0A2E6G3E2-F1
#
_entry.id   AF-A0A2E6G3E2-F1
#
_cell.length_a   1.000
_cell.length_b   1.000
_cell.length_c   1.000
_cell.angle_alpha   90.00
_cell.angle_beta   90.00
_cell.angle_gamma   90.00
#
_symmetry.space_group_name_H-M   'P 1'
#
loop_
_entity.id
_entity.type
_entity.pdbx_description
1 polymer ?
#
loop_
_entity_poly.entity_id
_entity_poly.type
_entity_poly.pdbx_seq_one_letter_code
_entity_poly.pdbx_strand_id
1 'polypeptide(L)'
;MLPYERVADHMEKGVIEVAPLAFMRGRTLDKAFVILDEAQNATTAQMRMFLTRMGRDAKFVITGDGSQVDLPRNQRSGLLDALRILDDVEGISTIRLTGMDIIRHRLVTSIVDRFDADDTKRAEEAEMRRQAKQAVREASHSSGPKNAE
;
A
#
# COMPACT_ATOMS: atom_id res chain seq x y z
N MET A 1 10.56 14.33 -20.40
CA MET A 1 10.23 15.02 -19.14
C MET A 1 10.17 16.52 -19.42
N LEU A 2 9.31 17.27 -18.72
CA LEU A 2 9.30 18.73 -18.84
C LEU A 2 10.62 19.30 -18.29
N PRO A 3 11.21 20.35 -18.91
CA PRO A 3 12.35 21.05 -18.35
C PRO A 3 12.02 21.66 -16.98
N TYR A 4 13.00 21.68 -16.07
CA TYR A 4 12.83 22.17 -14.70
C TYR A 4 12.22 23.58 -14.64
N GLU A 5 12.72 24.50 -15.47
CA GLU A 5 12.23 25.89 -15.51
C GLU A 5 10.74 25.98 -15.84
N ARG A 6 10.24 25.12 -16.74
CA ARG A 6 8.80 25.08 -17.07
C ARG A 6 7.97 24.52 -15.92
N VAL A 7 8.48 23.51 -15.22
CA VAL A 7 7.79 22.95 -14.05
C VAL A 7 7.70 24.01 -12.95
N ALA A 8 8.80 24.72 -12.67
CA ALA A 8 8.83 25.79 -11.68
C ALA A 8 7.84 26.92 -12.03
N ASP A 9 7.82 27.37 -13.28
CA ASP A 9 6.86 28.38 -13.77
C ASP A 9 5.40 27.91 -13.61
N HIS A 10 5.11 26.65 -13.90
CA HIS A 10 3.76 26.09 -13.73
C HIS A 10 3.36 25.90 -12.26
N MET A 11 4.30 25.60 -11.37
CA MET A 11 4.07 25.57 -9.92
C MET A 11 3.76 26.97 -9.40
N GLU A 12 4.53 27.99 -9.80
CA GLU A 12 4.33 29.38 -9.38
C GLU A 12 2.98 29.92 -9.85
N LYS A 13 2.57 29.58 -11.07
CA LYS A 13 1.25 29.96 -11.62
C LYS A 13 0.08 29.13 -11.09
N GLY A 14 0.34 28.12 -10.24
CA GLY A 14 -0.69 27.22 -9.72
C GLY A 14 -1.31 26.29 -10.76
N VAL A 15 -0.66 26.12 -11.93
CA VAL A 15 -1.06 25.15 -12.95
C VAL A 15 -0.75 23.73 -12.47
N ILE A 16 0.38 23.56 -11.76
CA ILE A 16 0.71 22.33 -11.05
C ILE A 16 0.68 22.65 -9.55
N GLU A 17 0.01 21.82 -8.76
CA GLU A 17 -0.04 21.96 -7.32
C GLU A 17 0.40 20.63 -6.67
N VAL A 18 1.37 20.70 -5.76
CA VAL A 18 1.75 19.58 -4.90
C VAL A 18 1.40 19.98 -3.47
N ALA A 19 0.42 19.29 -2.90
CA ALA A 19 -0.10 19.62 -1.59
C ALA A 19 -0.39 18.35 -0.78
N PRO A 20 -0.24 18.39 0.55
CA PRO A 20 -0.57 17.25 1.39
C PRO A 20 -2.09 17.05 1.45
N LEU A 21 -2.53 15.82 1.69
CA LEU A 21 -3.94 15.41 1.71
C LEU A 21 -4.84 16.30 2.60
N ALA A 22 -4.29 16.82 3.71
CA ALA A 22 -5.00 17.70 4.63
C ALA A 22 -5.51 19.00 3.99
N PHE A 23 -4.83 19.51 2.95
CA PHE A 23 -5.18 20.76 2.28
C PHE A 23 -6.40 20.61 1.38
N MET A 24 -6.83 19.38 1.12
CA MET A 24 -7.99 19.11 0.28
C MET A 24 -9.31 19.33 1.03
N ARG A 25 -9.26 19.42 2.37
CA ARG A 25 -10.45 19.60 3.20
C ARG A 25 -11.19 20.89 2.83
N GLY A 26 -12.49 20.76 2.55
CA GLY A 26 -13.34 21.91 2.23
C GLY A 26 -13.14 22.49 0.82
N ARG A 27 -12.27 21.90 0.00
CA ARG A 27 -12.10 22.28 -1.41
C ARG A 27 -13.07 21.51 -2.30
N THR A 28 -13.34 22.09 -3.45
CA THR A 28 -13.90 21.37 -4.61
C THR A 28 -12.87 21.52 -5.72
N LEU A 29 -12.36 20.39 -6.20
CA LEU A 29 -11.35 20.34 -7.26
C LEU A 29 -12.08 20.10 -8.58
N ASP A 30 -12.37 21.18 -9.30
CA ASP A 30 -13.06 21.15 -10.59
C ASP A 30 -12.10 21.55 -11.73
N LYS A 31 -12.37 21.06 -12.95
CA LYS A 31 -11.53 21.30 -14.14
C LYS A 31 -10.05 20.95 -13.92
N ALA A 32 -9.79 19.89 -13.14
CA ALA A 32 -8.46 19.50 -12.72
C ALA A 32 -8.20 18.00 -12.97
N PHE A 33 -6.94 17.65 -13.21
CA PHE A 33 -6.46 16.28 -13.16
C PHE A 33 -5.72 16.08 -11.84
N VAL A 34 -6.27 15.25 -10.97
CA VAL A 34 -5.83 15.10 -9.58
C VAL A 34 -5.26 13.71 -9.37
N ILE A 35 -4.08 13.64 -8.78
CA ILE A 35 -3.43 12.38 -8.41
C ILE A 35 -3.29 12.33 -6.90
N LEU A 36 -3.83 11.29 -6.27
CA LEU A 36 -3.51 10.95 -4.88
C LEU A 36 -2.51 9.79 -4.91
N ASP A 37 -1.27 10.08 -4.52
CA ASP A 37 -0.22 9.08 -4.43
C ASP A 37 -0.10 8.48 -3.03
N GLU A 38 0.46 7.28 -2.94
CA GLU A 38 0.63 6.51 -1.70
C GLU A 38 -0.69 6.36 -0.90
N ALA A 39 -1.80 6.16 -1.61
CA ALA A 39 -3.14 6.16 -1.05
C ALA A 39 -3.39 5.05 -0.01
N GLN A 40 -2.54 4.01 0.03
CA GLN A 40 -2.59 2.99 1.07
C GLN A 40 -2.38 3.56 2.48
N ASN A 41 -1.70 4.71 2.58
CA ASN A 41 -1.42 5.44 3.80
C ASN A 41 -2.51 6.46 4.17
N ALA A 42 -3.58 6.58 3.37
CA ALA A 42 -4.77 7.31 3.76
C ALA A 42 -5.72 6.41 4.54
N THR A 43 -6.29 6.91 5.63
CA THR A 43 -7.38 6.24 6.35
C THR A 43 -8.67 6.22 5.53
N THR A 44 -9.61 5.33 5.87
CA THR A 44 -10.96 5.30 5.26
C THR A 44 -11.67 6.66 5.34
N ALA A 45 -11.51 7.40 6.44
CA ALA A 45 -12.09 8.73 6.61
C ALA A 45 -11.46 9.76 5.67
N GLN A 46 -10.13 9.74 5.54
CA GLN A 46 -9.40 10.63 4.63
C GLN A 46 -9.70 10.32 3.16
N MET A 47 -9.79 9.04 2.79
CA MET A 47 -10.18 8.64 1.43
C MET A 47 -11.57 9.15 1.07
N ARG A 48 -12.56 8.95 1.95
CA ARG A 48 -13.91 9.50 1.76
C ARG A 48 -13.91 11.02 1.66
N MET A 49 -13.15 11.70 2.52
CA MET A 49 -12.98 13.15 2.46
C MET A 49 -12.44 13.58 1.10
N PHE A 50 -11.42 12.90 0.59
CA PHE A 50 -10.77 13.22 -0.68
C PHE A 50 -11.64 12.97 -1.90
N LEU A 51 -12.24 11.79 -2.02
CA LEU A 51 -13.09 11.44 -3.16
C LEU A 51 -14.29 12.39 -3.29
N THR A 52 -14.82 12.88 -2.17
CA THR A 52 -15.92 13.88 -2.17
C THR A 52 -15.47 15.30 -2.51
N ARG A 53 -14.18 15.53 -2.83
CA ARG A 53 -13.70 16.83 -3.35
C ARG A 53 -13.80 16.90 -4.87
N MET A 54 -14.14 15.80 -5.56
CA MET A 54 -14.20 15.75 -7.03
C MET A 54 -15.27 16.69 -7.57
N GLY A 55 -14.85 17.65 -8.40
CA GLY A 55 -15.72 18.53 -9.19
C GLY A 55 -16.26 17.83 -10.44
N ARG A 56 -17.17 18.51 -11.13
CA ARG A 56 -17.91 17.96 -12.28
C ARG A 56 -16.99 17.58 -13.44
N ASP A 57 -16.04 18.45 -13.76
CA ASP A 57 -15.16 18.33 -14.92
C ASP A 57 -13.74 17.89 -14.51
N ALA A 58 -13.63 17.21 -13.36
CA ALA A 58 -12.37 16.72 -12.85
C ALA A 58 -12.13 15.24 -13.20
N LYS A 59 -10.85 14.84 -13.18
CA LYS A 59 -10.44 13.43 -13.27
C LYS A 59 -9.52 13.12 -12.10
N PHE A 60 -9.83 12.06 -11.37
CA PHE A 60 -9.06 11.63 -10.20
C PHE A 60 -8.38 10.30 -10.54
N VAL A 61 -7.09 10.21 -10.20
CA VAL A 61 -6.32 8.98 -10.25
C VAL A 61 -5.78 8.73 -8.85
N ILE A 62 -6.06 7.55 -8.30
CA ILE A 62 -5.60 7.15 -6.97
C ILE A 62 -4.59 6.03 -7.17
N THR A 63 -3.37 6.23 -6.68
CA THR A 63 -2.27 5.26 -6.77
C THR A 63 -1.86 4.78 -5.39
N GLY A 64 -1.38 3.54 -5.30
CA GLY A 64 -0.86 2.99 -4.07
C GLY A 64 -0.68 1.47 -4.12
N ASP A 65 0.07 0.95 -3.16
CA ASP A 65 0.33 -0.49 -2.99
C ASP A 65 -0.35 -0.99 -1.71
N GLY A 66 -1.38 -1.82 -1.87
CA GLY A 66 -2.13 -2.39 -0.75
C GLY A 66 -1.31 -3.32 0.16
N SER A 67 -0.12 -3.75 -0.26
CA SER A 67 0.79 -4.56 0.56
C SER A 67 1.68 -3.73 1.49
N GLN A 68 1.79 -2.41 1.26
CA GLN A 68 2.70 -1.50 1.96
C GLN A 68 1.95 -0.48 2.83
N VAL A 69 0.99 -0.96 3.64
CA VAL A 69 0.17 -0.11 4.50
C VAL A 69 0.98 0.28 5.75
N ASP A 70 1.33 1.56 5.88
CA ASP A 70 2.07 2.11 7.03
C ASP A 70 1.16 2.73 8.10
N LEU A 71 -0.11 2.34 8.12
CA LEU A 71 -1.08 2.83 9.10
C LEU A 71 -0.93 2.14 10.47
N PRO A 72 -1.28 2.82 11.57
CA PRO A 72 -1.40 2.19 12.88
C PRO A 72 -2.34 0.98 12.83
N ARG A 73 -2.05 -0.07 13.62
CA ARG A 73 -2.75 -1.37 13.59
C ARG A 73 -4.28 -1.31 13.71
N ASN A 74 -4.82 -0.25 14.33
CA ASN A 74 -6.26 -0.05 14.52
C ASN A 74 -6.92 0.77 13.40
N GLN A 75 -6.15 1.23 12.42
CA GLN A 75 -6.65 2.03 11.30
C GLN A 75 -6.69 1.19 10.04
N ARG A 76 -7.83 1.27 9.34
CA ARG A 76 -8.00 0.61 8.05
C ARG A 76 -7.49 1.53 6.94
N SER A 77 -6.84 0.91 5.95
CA SER A 77 -6.45 1.60 4.73
C SER A 77 -7.67 1.98 3.91
N GLY A 78 -7.76 3.26 3.58
CA GLY A 78 -8.79 3.83 2.73
C GLY A 78 -8.68 3.34 1.30
N LEU A 79 -7.48 3.01 0.80
CA LEU A 79 -7.30 2.40 -0.52
C LEU A 79 -7.95 1.01 -0.59
N LEU A 80 -7.63 0.13 0.37
CA LEU A 80 -8.21 -1.22 0.40
C LEU A 80 -9.73 -1.19 0.58
N ASP A 81 -10.24 -0.28 1.41
CA ASP A 81 -11.68 -0.08 1.55
C ASP A 81 -12.31 0.48 0.26
N ALA A 82 -11.68 1.44 -0.41
CA ALA A 82 -12.18 2.01 -1.67
C ALA A 82 -12.28 0.93 -2.77
N LEU A 83 -11.24 0.11 -2.94
CA LEU A 83 -11.23 -0.99 -3.92
C LEU A 83 -12.37 -1.99 -3.69
N ARG A 84 -12.76 -2.21 -2.43
CA ARG A 84 -13.86 -3.12 -2.08
C ARG A 84 -15.24 -2.46 -2.18
N ILE A 85 -15.36 -1.20 -1.77
CA ILE A 85 -16.65 -0.50 -1.67
C ILE A 85 -17.09 0.06 -3.03
N LEU A 86 -16.14 0.44 -3.88
CA LEU A 86 -16.40 1.16 -5.12
C LEU A 86 -16.32 0.28 -6.38
N ASP A 87 -16.22 -1.04 -6.22
CA ASP A 87 -16.00 -2.00 -7.32
C ASP A 87 -17.10 -1.91 -8.39
N ASP A 88 -18.36 -1.73 -7.97
CA ASP A 88 -19.54 -1.67 -8.85
C ASP A 88 -20.01 -0.24 -9.17
N VAL A 89 -19.21 0.79 -8.87
CA VAL A 89 -19.60 2.18 -9.10
C VAL A 89 -19.31 2.59 -10.54
N GLU A 90 -20.36 2.95 -11.29
CA GLU A 90 -20.23 3.45 -12.66
C GLU A 90 -19.31 4.67 -12.72
N GLY A 91 -18.39 4.68 -13.69
CA GLY A 91 -17.40 5.73 -13.88
C GLY A 91 -16.11 5.56 -13.08
N ILE A 92 -16.01 4.53 -12.23
CA ILE A 92 -14.77 4.13 -11.55
C ILE A 92 -14.20 2.89 -12.22
N SER A 93 -12.88 2.90 -12.45
CA SER A 93 -12.16 1.74 -12.98
C SER A 93 -10.96 1.45 -12.11
N THR A 94 -10.75 0.17 -11.82
CA THR A 94 -9.59 -0.30 -11.06
C THR A 94 -8.59 -0.94 -12.00
N ILE A 95 -7.34 -0.46 -11.98
CA ILE A 95 -6.23 -1.04 -12.75
C ILE A 95 -5.28 -1.70 -11.75
N ARG A 96 -5.07 -3.01 -11.89
CA ARG A 96 -4.13 -3.77 -11.06
C ARG A 96 -2.87 -4.05 -11.85
N LEU A 97 -1.78 -3.40 -11.46
CA LEU A 97 -0.45 -3.70 -11.97
C LEU A 97 0.15 -4.84 -11.15
N THR A 98 0.98 -5.64 -11.80
CA THR A 98 1.65 -6.82 -11.25
C THR A 98 3.16 -6.63 -11.30
N GLY A 99 3.91 -7.57 -10.74
CA GLY A 99 5.37 -7.58 -10.85
C GLY A 99 5.88 -7.56 -12.30
N MET A 100 5.09 -8.06 -13.26
CA MET A 100 5.44 -8.05 -14.68
C MET A 100 5.45 -6.64 -15.28
N ASP A 101 4.70 -5.71 -14.69
CA ASP A 101 4.59 -4.32 -15.14
C ASP A 101 5.73 -3.45 -14.60
N ILE A 102 6.60 -4.02 -13.75
CA ILE A 102 7.65 -3.29 -13.07
C ILE A 102 8.95 -3.33 -13.88
N ILE A 103 9.26 -2.22 -14.54
CA ILE A 103 10.53 -2.02 -15.23
C ILE A 103 11.53 -1.38 -14.26
N ARG A 104 12.50 -2.18 -13.80
CA ARG A 104 13.62 -1.70 -12.97
C ARG A 104 14.93 -1.83 -13.70
N HIS A 105 15.89 -0.99 -13.30
CA HIS A 105 17.26 -1.15 -13.74
C HIS A 105 17.79 -2.52 -13.31
N ARG A 106 18.55 -3.22 -14.17
CA ARG A 106 19.03 -4.59 -13.95
C ARG A 106 19.71 -4.78 -12.58
N LEU A 107 20.51 -3.80 -12.16
CA LEU A 107 21.17 -3.81 -10.86
C LEU A 107 20.17 -3.83 -9.68
N VAL A 108 19.09 -3.06 -9.78
CA VAL A 108 18.07 -2.99 -8.72
C VAL A 108 17.35 -4.32 -8.62
N THR A 109 16.97 -4.93 -9.75
CA THR A 109 16.39 -6.27 -9.77
C THR A 109 17.31 -7.29 -9.10
N SER A 110 18.60 -7.33 -9.49
CA SER A 110 19.55 -8.26 -8.87
C SER A 110 19.75 -8.04 -7.37
N ILE A 111 19.63 -6.79 -6.88
CA ILE A 111 19.66 -6.49 -5.46
C ILE A 111 18.42 -7.06 -4.78
N VAL A 112 17.22 -6.75 -5.29
CA VAL A 112 15.94 -7.21 -4.73
C VAL A 112 15.88 -8.74 -4.68
N ASP A 113 16.21 -9.42 -5.78
CA ASP A 113 16.22 -10.89 -5.86
C ASP A 113 17.10 -11.52 -4.77
N ARG A 114 18.22 -10.87 -4.43
CA ARG A 114 19.14 -11.38 -3.39
C ARG A 114 18.58 -11.18 -1.99
N PHE A 115 17.90 -10.07 -1.72
CA PHE A 115 17.22 -9.85 -0.45
C PHE A 115 16.04 -10.81 -0.28
N ASP A 116 15.20 -10.96 -1.31
CA ASP A 116 14.05 -11.87 -1.28
C ASP A 116 14.46 -13.33 -1.03
N ALA A 117 15.55 -13.77 -1.65
CA ALA A 117 16.12 -15.11 -1.42
C ALA A 117 16.66 -15.30 0.00
N ASP A 118 17.22 -14.26 0.62
CA ASP A 118 17.68 -14.30 2.01
C ASP A 118 16.50 -14.33 2.99
N ASP A 119 15.50 -13.48 2.77
CA ASP A 119 14.30 -13.42 3.60
C ASP A 119 13.51 -14.74 3.58
N THR A 120 13.43 -15.39 2.41
CA THR A 120 12.82 -16.72 2.26
C THR A 120 13.55 -17.77 3.11
N LYS A 121 14.89 -17.82 3.01
CA LYS A 121 15.70 -18.76 3.82
C LYS A 121 15.53 -18.52 5.32
N ARG A 122 15.54 -17.25 5.74
CA ARG A 122 15.36 -16.89 7.15
C ARG A 122 13.98 -17.25 7.66
N ALA A 123 12.94 -17.14 6.83
CA ALA A 123 11.59 -17.57 7.18
C ALA A 123 11.50 -19.09 7.37
N GLU A 124 12.06 -19.87 6.42
CA GLU A 124 12.12 -21.34 6.50
C GLU A 124 12.89 -21.81 7.74
N GLU A 125 14.05 -21.23 8.03
CA GLU A 125 14.85 -21.54 9.21
C GLU A 125 14.09 -21.22 10.51
N ALA A 126 13.39 -20.08 10.56
CA ALA A 126 12.58 -19.70 11.70
C ALA A 126 11.41 -20.67 11.92
N GLU A 127 10.78 -21.16 10.85
CA GLU A 127 9.70 -22.13 10.91
C GLU A 127 10.20 -23.50 11.38
N MET A 128 11.29 -24.02 10.81
CA MET A 128 11.94 -25.26 11.26
C MET A 128 12.30 -25.20 12.76
N ARG A 129 12.83 -24.06 13.21
CA ARG A 129 13.15 -23.86 14.63
C ARG A 129 11.90 -23.81 15.53
N ARG A 130 10.78 -23.29 15.05
CA ARG A 130 9.49 -23.29 15.77
C ARG A 130 8.95 -24.73 15.89
N GLN A 131 8.95 -25.47 14.79
CA GLN A 131 8.48 -26.88 14.77
C GLN A 131 9.33 -27.77 15.70
N ALA A 132 10.66 -27.63 15.65
CA ALA A 132 11.55 -28.38 16.55
C ALA A 132 11.29 -28.08 18.04
N LYS A 133 11.06 -26.81 18.40
CA LYS A 133 10.70 -26.42 19.78
C LYS A 133 9.35 -26.99 20.21
N GLN A 134 8.38 -27.05 19.30
CA GLN A 134 7.06 -27.60 19.58
C GLN A 134 7.11 -29.12 19.80
N ALA A 135 7.82 -29.86 18.95
CA ALA A 135 8.01 -31.30 19.09
C ALA A 135 8.68 -31.69 20.42
N VAL A 136 9.68 -30.92 20.86
CA VAL A 136 10.33 -31.13 22.17
C VAL A 136 9.35 -30.89 23.33
N ARG A 137 8.50 -29.86 23.24
CA ARG A 137 7.50 -29.54 24.28
C ARG A 137 6.41 -30.61 24.40
N GLU A 138 5.97 -31.16 23.27
CA GLU A 138 4.97 -32.23 23.19
C GLU A 138 5.54 -33.56 23.73
N ALA A 139 6.79 -33.90 23.39
CA ALA A 139 7.46 -35.07 23.94
C ALA A 139 7.55 -35.03 25.48
N SER A 140 7.92 -33.88 26.05
CA SER A 140 8.02 -33.69 27.50
C SER A 140 6.68 -33.71 28.26
N HIS A 141 5.54 -33.47 27.59
CA HIS A 141 4.21 -33.56 28.20
C HIS A 141 3.62 -34.99 28.13
N SER A 142 4.12 -35.87 27.27
CA SER A 142 3.64 -37.26 27.13
C SER A 142 4.24 -38.25 28.14
N SER A 143 5.29 -37.85 28.86
CA SER A 143 6.04 -38.69 29.81
C SER A 143 5.73 -38.40 31.29
N GLY A 144 4.50 -37.97 31.61
CA GLY A 144 4.02 -37.94 33.00
C GLY A 144 3.81 -39.37 33.54
N PRO A 145 4.18 -39.66 34.80
CA PRO A 145 4.27 -41.04 35.29
C PRO A 145 2.88 -41.70 35.27
N LYS A 146 2.78 -42.83 34.56
CA LYS A 146 1.67 -43.77 34.76
C LYS A 146 1.79 -44.29 36.19
N ASN A 147 0.88 -43.88 37.06
CA ASN A 147 0.73 -44.42 38.41
C ASN A 147 0.67 -45.96 38.31
N ALA A 148 1.70 -46.62 38.83
CA ALA A 148 1.69 -48.05 39.11
C ALA A 148 1.09 -48.23 40.50
N GLU A 149 0.06 -49.08 40.55
CA GLU A 149 -0.57 -49.83 41.67
C GLU A 149 -0.40 -49.31 43.12
#